data_AF-A0A344UJW9-F1
#
_entry.id   AF-A0A344UJW9-F1
#
_cell.length_a   1.000
_cell.length_b   1.000
_cell.length_c   1.000
_cell.angle_alpha   90.00
_cell.angle_beta   90.00
_cell.angle_gamma   90.00
#
_symmetry.space_group_name_H-M   'P 1'
#
loop_
_entity.id
_entity.type
_entity.pdbx_description
1 polymer ?
#
loop_
_entity_poly.entity_id
_entity_poly.type
_entity_poly.pdbx_seq_one_letter_code
_entity_poly.pdbx_strand_id
1 'polypeptide(L)'
;MHPEMKMRKTLIAAALAALSLAAVPAHAGMFDAVTSLAGGSGNSSSGADLVGQQQQLVESYTGANKQVLMAQSLMASALGAKDAAALAKAEAEALTSGATKDSLSKADSAQSAVAKAISEQQKSAGTELDAEAKKAYAEGLGSLAKGVLKYTKMANQLSGFKDALASASPLDLPKLSSGAYIVTSLPGNSKNLYEALKQAVSFAKSHDIPVPKDATQAL
;
A
#
# COMPACT_ATOMS: atom_id res chain seq x y z
N MET A 1 15.87 30.53 -48.46
CA MET A 1 16.22 29.15 -48.89
C MET A 1 16.45 28.33 -47.62
N HIS A 2 15.46 27.53 -47.22
CA HIS A 2 15.61 26.47 -46.21
C HIS A 2 15.63 25.13 -46.94
N PRO A 3 16.45 24.18 -46.48
CA PRO A 3 15.94 22.83 -46.21
C PRO A 3 16.55 22.27 -44.90
N GLU A 4 15.76 21.81 -43.92
CA GLU A 4 15.08 20.50 -43.79
C GLU A 4 15.75 19.70 -42.65
N MET A 5 15.14 19.71 -41.46
CA MET A 5 15.50 18.81 -40.35
C MET A 5 14.79 17.47 -40.51
N LYS A 6 15.57 16.39 -40.70
CA LYS A 6 15.10 15.00 -40.71
C LYS A 6 14.52 14.58 -39.35
N MET A 7 13.21 14.39 -39.31
CA MET A 7 12.50 13.66 -38.26
C MET A 7 12.93 12.18 -38.23
N ARG A 8 13.48 11.72 -37.11
CA ARG A 8 13.69 10.29 -36.82
C ARG A 8 12.42 9.72 -36.18
N LYS A 9 11.61 9.01 -36.96
CA LYS A 9 10.48 8.19 -36.48
C LYS A 9 11.03 6.99 -35.72
N THR A 10 10.82 6.96 -34.40
CA THR A 10 11.01 5.74 -33.59
C THR A 10 9.63 5.15 -33.30
N LEU A 11 9.33 4.03 -33.96
CA LEU A 11 8.15 3.22 -33.73
C LEU A 11 8.34 2.42 -32.44
N ILE A 12 7.51 2.66 -31.42
CA ILE A 12 7.41 1.80 -30.24
C ILE A 12 6.16 0.94 -30.42
N ALA A 13 6.39 -0.35 -30.66
CA ALA A 13 5.35 -1.36 -30.75
C ALA A 13 4.80 -1.65 -29.35
N ALA A 14 3.50 -1.41 -29.14
CA ALA A 14 2.77 -1.80 -27.95
C ALA A 14 2.35 -3.27 -28.09
N ALA A 15 2.93 -4.16 -27.29
CA ALA A 15 2.47 -5.53 -27.16
C ALA A 15 1.25 -5.56 -26.20
N LEU A 16 0.06 -5.74 -26.78
CA LEU A 16 -1.17 -6.04 -26.05
C LEU A 16 -1.13 -7.50 -25.60
N ALA A 17 -0.83 -7.74 -24.32
CA ALA A 17 -1.07 -9.03 -23.69
C ALA A 17 -2.49 -9.03 -23.10
N ALA A 18 -3.39 -9.79 -23.72
CA ALA A 18 -4.71 -10.06 -23.20
C ALA A 18 -4.61 -10.96 -21.96
N LEU A 19 -5.03 -10.47 -20.79
CA LEU A 19 -5.22 -11.29 -19.59
C LEU A 19 -6.61 -11.92 -19.62
N SER A 20 -6.64 -13.24 -19.80
CA SER A 20 -7.78 -14.09 -19.42
C SER A 20 -7.99 -14.03 -17.91
N LEU A 21 -9.22 -13.66 -17.50
CA LEU A 21 -9.70 -13.71 -16.12
C LEU A 21 -9.56 -15.13 -15.56
N ALA A 22 -8.58 -15.35 -14.68
CA ALA A 22 -8.61 -16.44 -13.71
C ALA A 22 -9.15 -15.88 -12.40
N ALA A 23 -10.24 -16.47 -11.91
CA ALA A 23 -10.90 -16.09 -10.67
C ALA A 23 -9.93 -16.16 -9.50
N VAL A 24 -9.74 -15.03 -8.81
CA VAL A 24 -9.03 -14.95 -7.53
C VAL A 24 -9.95 -15.54 -6.45
N PRO A 25 -9.50 -16.52 -5.64
CA PRO A 25 -10.31 -16.99 -4.52
C PRO A 25 -10.44 -15.87 -3.49
N ALA A 26 -11.68 -15.55 -3.12
CA ALA A 26 -11.98 -14.63 -2.05
C ALA A 26 -11.57 -15.27 -0.70
N HIS A 27 -10.40 -14.88 -0.17
CA HIS A 27 -9.99 -15.20 1.20
C HIS A 27 -10.80 -14.37 2.21
N ALA A 28 -12.07 -14.74 2.42
CA ALA A 28 -12.96 -14.10 3.39
C ALA A 28 -12.86 -14.69 4.82
N GLY A 29 -11.93 -15.61 5.09
CA GLY A 29 -11.88 -16.36 6.36
C GLY A 29 -10.67 -16.08 7.28
N MET A 30 -9.69 -15.27 6.88
CA MET A 30 -8.42 -15.17 7.63
C MET A 30 -8.44 -14.17 8.79
N PHE A 31 -9.51 -13.38 8.93
CA PHE A 31 -9.61 -12.37 9.98
C PHE A 31 -10.22 -12.89 11.30
N ASP A 32 -10.94 -14.02 11.28
CA ASP A 32 -11.66 -14.55 12.45
C ASP A 32 -10.73 -15.26 13.46
N ALA A 33 -9.57 -15.76 13.00
CA ALA A 33 -8.57 -16.38 13.87
C ALA A 33 -7.92 -15.40 14.87
N VAL A 34 -8.06 -14.09 14.66
CA VAL A 34 -7.47 -13.04 15.51
C VAL A 34 -8.23 -12.88 16.84
N THR A 35 -9.54 -13.19 16.89
CA THR A 35 -10.32 -13.05 18.13
C THR A 35 -10.12 -14.22 19.09
N SER A 36 -9.68 -15.40 18.61
CA SER A 36 -9.47 -16.58 19.46
C SER A 36 -8.18 -16.56 20.29
N LEU A 37 -7.23 -15.65 20.02
CA LEU A 37 -5.91 -15.67 20.68
C LEU A 37 -5.83 -14.79 21.94
N ALA A 38 -6.84 -13.94 22.19
CA ALA A 38 -6.84 -13.06 23.37
C ALA A 38 -7.27 -13.76 24.69
N GLY A 39 -7.49 -15.08 24.70
CA GLY A 39 -8.13 -15.77 25.84
C GLY A 39 -7.60 -17.16 26.23
N GLY A 40 -6.46 -17.62 25.69
CA GLY A 40 -5.97 -18.98 25.95
C GLY A 40 -4.75 -19.04 26.89
N SER A 41 -4.98 -19.36 28.17
CA SER A 41 -3.91 -19.74 29.10
C SER A 41 -3.31 -21.09 28.69
N GLY A 42 -2.03 -21.13 28.33
CA GLY A 42 -1.36 -22.37 27.92
C GLY A 42 0.15 -22.21 27.75
N ASN A 43 0.90 -22.63 28.76
CA ASN A 43 2.36 -22.69 28.82
C ASN A 43 2.95 -23.60 27.71
N SER A 44 3.63 -23.04 26.69
CA SER A 44 4.72 -23.67 25.90
C SER A 44 5.36 -22.72 24.85
N SER A 45 6.68 -22.50 24.95
CA SER A 45 7.58 -21.83 23.98
C SER A 45 7.23 -20.41 23.49
N SER A 46 7.49 -19.40 24.32
CA SER A 46 7.30 -17.97 24.01
C SER A 46 8.04 -17.47 22.75
N GLY A 47 9.14 -18.11 22.34
CA GLY A 47 9.87 -17.75 21.12
C GLY A 47 9.25 -18.27 19.81
N ALA A 48 8.63 -19.45 19.83
CA ALA A 48 8.02 -20.05 18.63
C ALA A 48 6.67 -19.38 18.30
N ASP A 49 5.90 -19.03 19.32
CA ASP A 49 4.64 -18.28 19.18
C ASP A 49 4.88 -16.87 18.62
N LEU A 50 5.93 -16.18 19.09
CA LEU A 50 6.26 -14.83 18.62
C LEU A 50 6.70 -14.79 17.14
N VAL A 51 7.37 -15.84 16.65
CA VAL A 51 7.69 -15.97 15.21
C VAL A 51 6.42 -16.17 14.37
N GLY A 52 5.45 -16.94 14.85
CA GLY A 52 4.15 -17.09 14.20
C GLY A 52 3.36 -15.76 14.17
N GLN A 53 3.35 -15.02 15.27
CA GLN A 53 2.74 -13.69 15.34
C GLN A 53 3.43 -12.69 14.39
N GLN A 54 4.77 -12.74 14.27
CA GLN A 54 5.48 -11.94 13.28
C GLN A 54 5.02 -12.28 11.85
N GLN A 55 4.88 -13.56 11.51
CA GLN A 55 4.47 -13.95 10.15
C GLN A 55 3.09 -13.36 9.80
N GLN A 56 2.13 -13.45 10.72
CA GLN A 56 0.81 -12.83 10.55
C GLN A 56 0.88 -11.30 10.41
N LEU A 57 1.75 -10.66 11.20
CA LEU A 57 1.98 -9.22 11.11
C LEU A 57 2.60 -8.84 9.76
N VAL A 58 3.62 -9.57 9.30
CA VAL A 58 4.28 -9.38 8.01
C VAL A 58 3.31 -9.59 6.85
N GLU A 59 2.47 -10.62 6.89
CA GLU A 59 1.45 -10.87 5.87
C GLU A 59 0.41 -9.75 5.82
N SER A 60 -0.07 -9.31 6.99
CA SER A 60 -1.04 -8.20 7.10
C SER A 60 -0.45 -6.90 6.57
N TYR A 61 0.80 -6.61 6.93
CA TYR A 61 1.54 -5.42 6.47
C TYR A 61 1.82 -5.46 4.97
N THR A 62 2.25 -6.61 4.45
CA THR A 62 2.45 -6.85 3.01
C THR A 62 1.16 -6.64 2.23
N GLY A 63 0.05 -7.24 2.69
CA GLY A 63 -1.25 -7.09 2.03
C GLY A 63 -1.77 -5.65 2.04
N ALA A 64 -1.53 -4.92 3.13
CA ALA A 64 -1.86 -3.50 3.21
C ALA A 64 -0.98 -2.66 2.26
N ASN A 65 0.33 -2.93 2.23
CA ASN A 65 1.28 -2.29 1.32
C ASN A 65 0.89 -2.46 -0.15
N LYS A 66 0.58 -3.70 -0.57
CA LYS A 66 0.09 -4.00 -1.92
C LYS A 66 -1.15 -3.19 -2.28
N GLN A 67 -2.12 -3.14 -1.37
CA GLN A 67 -3.37 -2.44 -1.62
C GLN A 67 -3.14 -0.94 -1.79
N VAL A 68 -2.31 -0.34 -0.94
CA VAL A 68 -1.97 1.08 -1.02
C VAL A 68 -1.20 1.38 -2.31
N LEU A 69 -0.22 0.54 -2.69
CA LEU A 69 0.54 0.72 -3.93
C LEU A 69 -0.35 0.58 -5.17
N MET A 70 -1.28 -0.39 -5.19
CA MET A 70 -2.26 -0.51 -6.28
C MET A 70 -3.21 0.69 -6.33
N ALA A 71 -3.65 1.19 -5.18
CA ALA A 71 -4.45 2.42 -5.10
C ALA A 71 -3.69 3.63 -5.65
N GLN A 72 -2.44 3.78 -5.26
CA GLN A 72 -1.54 4.82 -5.74
C GLN A 72 -1.27 4.69 -7.24
N SER A 73 -1.18 3.47 -7.76
CA SER A 73 -1.06 3.22 -9.20
C SER A 73 -2.26 3.80 -9.96
N LEU A 74 -3.48 3.51 -9.50
CA LEU A 74 -4.72 4.06 -10.11
C LEU A 74 -4.77 5.59 -10.03
N MET A 75 -4.47 6.17 -8.87
CA MET A 75 -4.47 7.63 -8.71
C MET A 75 -3.39 8.30 -9.57
N ALA A 76 -2.18 7.74 -9.61
CA ALA A 76 -1.10 8.26 -10.44
C ALA A 76 -1.44 8.15 -11.94
N SER A 77 -2.02 7.04 -12.38
CA SER A 77 -2.51 6.86 -13.75
C SER A 77 -3.58 7.88 -14.12
N ALA A 78 -4.57 8.10 -13.24
CA ALA A 78 -5.62 9.09 -13.45
C ALA A 78 -5.05 10.52 -13.59
N LEU A 79 -4.00 10.83 -12.85
CA LEU A 79 -3.30 12.12 -12.91
C LEU A 79 -2.26 12.22 -14.04
N GLY A 80 -2.08 11.17 -14.85
CA GLY A 80 -1.10 11.14 -15.94
C GLY A 80 0.35 10.85 -15.52
N ALA A 81 0.62 10.58 -14.24
CA ALA A 81 1.93 10.16 -13.74
C ALA A 81 2.21 8.67 -14.03
N LYS A 82 2.38 8.33 -15.31
CA LYS A 82 2.56 6.95 -15.78
C LYS A 82 3.75 6.23 -15.16
N ASP A 83 4.88 6.91 -14.96
CA ASP A 83 6.08 6.31 -14.35
C ASP A 83 5.84 5.95 -12.88
N ALA A 84 5.20 6.85 -12.13
CA ALA A 84 4.84 6.60 -10.74
C ALA A 84 3.80 5.47 -10.64
N ALA A 85 2.85 5.42 -11.57
CA ALA A 85 1.86 4.34 -11.61
C ALA A 85 2.48 2.97 -11.89
N ALA A 86 3.43 2.92 -12.83
CA ALA A 86 4.17 1.71 -13.18
C ALA A 86 5.05 1.23 -12.01
N LEU A 87 5.76 2.15 -11.36
CA LEU A 87 6.56 1.85 -10.16
C LEU A 87 5.69 1.26 -9.05
N ALA A 88 4.55 1.89 -8.77
CA ALA A 88 3.64 1.44 -7.72
C ALA A 88 3.10 0.03 -8.01
N LYS A 89 2.68 -0.23 -9.24
CA LYS A 89 2.19 -1.53 -9.66
C LYS A 89 3.27 -2.62 -9.56
N ALA A 90 4.47 -2.33 -10.07
CA ALA A 90 5.59 -3.27 -10.05
C ALA A 90 5.98 -3.65 -8.62
N GLU A 91 6.01 -2.68 -7.69
CA GLU A 91 6.35 -2.96 -6.30
C GLU A 91 5.23 -3.74 -5.57
N ALA A 92 3.96 -3.45 -5.87
CA ALA A 92 2.84 -4.23 -5.36
C ALA A 92 2.88 -5.70 -5.83
N GLU A 93 3.27 -5.93 -7.08
CA GLU A 93 3.43 -7.27 -7.65
C GLU A 93 4.66 -8.00 -7.09
N ALA A 94 5.74 -7.28 -6.78
CA ALA A 94 6.97 -7.83 -6.21
C ALA A 94 6.82 -8.27 -4.75
N LEU A 95 5.89 -7.67 -4.00
CA LEU A 95 5.58 -8.09 -2.63
C LEU A 95 4.98 -9.51 -2.63
N THR A 96 5.44 -10.40 -1.76
CA THR A 96 4.96 -11.79 -1.65
C THR A 96 4.75 -12.20 -0.19
N SER A 97 4.04 -13.31 0.05
CA SER A 97 3.87 -13.89 1.39
C SER A 97 5.23 -14.39 1.88
N GLY A 98 5.83 -13.69 2.85
CA GLY A 98 7.22 -13.90 3.27
C GLY A 98 8.13 -12.69 3.07
N ALA A 99 7.55 -11.50 2.84
CA ALA A 99 8.29 -10.25 2.73
C ALA A 99 9.29 -10.07 3.88
N THR A 100 10.56 -9.88 3.53
CA THR A 100 11.62 -9.52 4.47
C THR A 100 11.56 -8.04 4.80
N LYS A 101 12.21 -7.63 5.89
CA LYS A 101 12.49 -6.23 6.23
C LYS A 101 12.88 -5.39 5.01
N ASP A 102 13.76 -5.88 4.15
CA ASP A 102 14.24 -5.11 2.99
C ASP A 102 13.15 -4.90 1.95
N SER A 103 12.35 -5.93 1.65
CA SER A 103 11.22 -5.81 0.73
C SER A 103 10.11 -4.90 1.29
N LEU A 104 9.86 -4.96 2.60
CA LEU A 104 8.91 -4.06 3.26
C LEU A 104 9.41 -2.60 3.23
N SER A 105 10.69 -2.38 3.51
CA SER A 105 11.30 -1.05 3.46
C SER A 105 11.34 -0.47 2.05
N LYS A 106 11.53 -1.31 1.03
CA LYS A 106 11.47 -0.91 -0.36
C LYS A 106 10.05 -0.50 -0.75
N ALA A 107 9.05 -1.28 -0.35
CA ALA A 107 7.65 -0.95 -0.57
C ALA A 107 7.23 0.37 0.10
N ASP A 108 7.61 0.58 1.36
CA ASP A 108 7.32 1.81 2.10
C ASP A 108 8.00 3.04 1.44
N SER A 109 9.22 2.85 0.91
CA SER A 109 9.94 3.87 0.15
C SER A 109 9.26 4.18 -1.17
N ALA A 110 8.80 3.15 -1.89
CA ALA A 110 8.05 3.31 -3.13
C ALA A 110 6.72 4.03 -2.90
N GLN A 111 5.98 3.66 -1.85
CA GLN A 111 4.75 4.35 -1.47
C GLN A 111 4.97 5.84 -1.23
N SER A 112 6.06 6.19 -0.54
CA SER A 112 6.42 7.58 -0.25
C SER A 112 6.77 8.35 -1.54
N ALA A 113 7.57 7.72 -2.42
CA ALA A 113 7.95 8.31 -3.70
C ALA A 113 6.73 8.54 -4.62
N VAL A 114 5.83 7.55 -4.70
CA VAL A 114 4.62 7.63 -5.52
C VAL A 114 3.63 8.62 -4.93
N ALA A 115 3.44 8.65 -3.59
CA ALA A 115 2.62 9.67 -2.94
C ALA A 115 3.10 11.08 -3.27
N LYS A 116 4.43 11.31 -3.24
CA LYS A 116 5.02 12.60 -3.63
C LYS A 116 4.72 12.94 -5.09
N ALA A 117 4.89 12.00 -6.01
CA ALA A 117 4.58 12.22 -7.42
C ALA A 117 3.09 12.51 -7.66
N ILE A 118 2.19 11.81 -6.95
CA ILE A 118 0.75 12.10 -6.95
C ILE A 118 0.49 13.51 -6.45
N SER A 119 1.04 13.90 -5.29
CA SER A 119 0.88 15.24 -4.73
C SER A 119 1.42 16.34 -5.65
N GLU A 120 2.50 16.07 -6.39
CA GLU A 120 3.04 16.99 -7.40
C GLU A 120 2.07 17.14 -8.58
N GLN A 121 1.56 16.03 -9.12
CA GLN A 121 0.56 16.10 -10.18
C GLN A 121 -0.73 16.78 -9.73
N GLN A 122 -1.19 16.54 -8.50
CA GLN A 122 -2.37 17.22 -7.93
C GLN A 122 -2.18 18.74 -7.88
N LYS A 123 -0.98 19.22 -7.56
CA LYS A 123 -0.66 20.67 -7.55
C LYS A 123 -0.54 21.25 -8.96
N SER A 124 -0.04 20.44 -9.89
CA SER A 124 0.14 20.80 -11.30
C SER A 124 -1.12 20.60 -12.15
N ALA A 125 -2.19 20.04 -11.58
CA ALA A 125 -3.45 19.77 -12.25
C ALA A 125 -4.21 21.06 -12.59
N GLY A 126 -3.74 21.76 -13.61
CA GLY A 126 -4.53 22.69 -14.43
C GLY A 126 -5.34 21.98 -15.52
N THR A 127 -5.33 20.64 -15.54
CA THR A 127 -5.99 19.80 -16.53
C THR A 127 -7.31 19.29 -15.96
N GLU A 128 -8.42 19.57 -16.63
CA GLU A 128 -9.68 18.89 -16.36
C GLU A 128 -9.49 17.38 -16.53
N LEU A 129 -9.68 16.63 -15.45
CA LEU A 129 -9.74 15.19 -15.50
C LEU A 129 -11.00 14.79 -16.26
N ASP A 130 -10.86 13.97 -17.29
CA ASP A 130 -12.01 13.38 -17.96
C ASP A 130 -12.77 12.42 -17.02
N ALA A 131 -13.97 11.99 -17.44
CA ALA A 131 -14.81 11.13 -16.61
C ALA A 131 -14.16 9.78 -16.24
N GLU A 132 -13.32 9.24 -17.11
CA GLU A 132 -12.61 7.97 -16.87
C GLU A 132 -11.49 8.17 -15.84
N ALA A 133 -10.72 9.25 -15.97
CA ALA A 133 -9.69 9.63 -15.02
C ALA A 133 -10.29 9.96 -13.64
N LYS A 134 -11.42 10.68 -13.57
CA LYS A 134 -12.13 10.93 -12.31
C LYS A 134 -12.59 9.63 -11.65
N LYS A 135 -13.12 8.69 -12.43
CA LYS A 135 -13.54 7.37 -11.93
C LYS A 135 -12.35 6.58 -11.40
N ALA A 136 -11.26 6.47 -12.16
CA ALA A 136 -10.05 5.76 -11.75
C ALA A 136 -9.43 6.38 -10.49
N TYR A 137 -9.44 7.71 -10.39
CA TYR A 137 -9.00 8.41 -9.20
C TYR A 137 -9.89 8.10 -7.98
N ALA A 138 -11.21 8.09 -8.14
CA ALA A 138 -12.15 7.74 -7.07
C ALA A 138 -11.99 6.28 -6.60
N GLU A 139 -11.78 5.34 -7.52
CA GLU A 139 -11.49 3.93 -7.21
C GLU A 139 -10.17 3.76 -6.45
N GLY A 140 -9.14 4.49 -6.89
CA GLY A 140 -7.87 4.57 -6.19
C GLY A 140 -8.01 5.16 -4.79
N LEU A 141 -8.77 6.25 -4.65
CA LEU A 141 -9.04 6.91 -3.36
C LEU A 141 -9.74 5.98 -2.37
N GLY A 142 -10.76 5.23 -2.82
CA GLY A 142 -11.45 4.24 -1.99
C GLY A 142 -10.53 3.09 -1.57
N SER A 143 -9.66 2.65 -2.47
CA SER A 143 -8.68 1.60 -2.18
C SER A 143 -7.58 2.07 -1.22
N LEU A 144 -7.14 3.32 -1.35
CA LEU A 144 -6.21 3.96 -0.42
C LEU A 144 -6.84 4.05 0.97
N ALA A 145 -8.09 4.50 1.06
CA ALA A 145 -8.81 4.59 2.33
C ALA A 145 -8.93 3.25 3.05
N LYS A 146 -9.29 2.18 2.33
CA LYS A 146 -9.26 0.82 2.87
C LYS A 146 -7.86 0.41 3.34
N GLY A 147 -6.82 0.94 2.69
CA GLY A 147 -5.43 0.70 3.07
C GLY A 147 -5.12 1.36 4.41
N VAL A 148 -5.47 2.64 4.55
CA VAL A 148 -5.36 3.38 5.80
C VAL A 148 -6.10 2.68 6.94
N LEU A 149 -7.33 2.21 6.71
CA LEU A 149 -8.09 1.46 7.74
C LEU A 149 -7.38 0.17 8.17
N LYS A 150 -6.73 -0.55 7.25
CA LYS A 150 -5.92 -1.73 7.58
C LYS A 150 -4.70 -1.36 8.43
N TYR A 151 -4.02 -0.27 8.10
CA TYR A 151 -2.90 0.25 8.89
C TYR A 151 -3.32 0.64 10.30
N THR A 152 -4.41 1.38 10.45
CA THR A 152 -4.97 1.77 11.76
C THR A 152 -5.33 0.55 12.60
N LYS A 153 -5.99 -0.44 12.00
CA LYS A 153 -6.36 -1.68 12.67
C LYS A 153 -5.13 -2.45 13.16
N MET A 154 -4.09 -2.51 12.34
CA MET A 154 -2.82 -3.16 12.69
C MET A 154 -2.08 -2.40 13.78
N ALA A 155 -2.08 -1.07 13.75
CA ALA A 155 -1.49 -0.24 14.78
C ALA A 155 -2.14 -0.51 16.16
N ASN A 156 -3.45 -0.71 16.20
CA ASN A 156 -4.17 -1.08 17.42
C ASN A 156 -3.80 -2.47 17.96
N GLN A 157 -3.32 -3.37 17.10
CA GLN A 157 -2.89 -4.73 17.47
C GLN A 157 -1.37 -4.80 17.75
N LEU A 158 -0.64 -3.72 17.46
CA LEU A 158 0.83 -3.69 17.50
C LEU A 158 1.40 -3.66 18.92
N SER A 159 0.65 -3.16 19.91
CA SER A 159 1.13 -3.02 21.29
C SER A 159 1.52 -4.36 21.91
N GLY A 160 0.68 -5.38 21.78
CA GLY A 160 0.97 -6.72 22.32
C GLY A 160 2.23 -7.34 21.71
N PHE A 161 2.38 -7.23 20.39
CA PHE A 161 3.59 -7.71 19.71
C PHE A 161 4.84 -6.90 20.09
N LYS A 162 4.72 -5.58 20.26
CA LYS A 162 5.83 -4.71 20.70
C LYS A 162 6.32 -5.10 22.09
N ASP A 163 5.42 -5.36 23.04
CA ASP A 163 5.78 -5.74 24.41
C ASP A 163 6.42 -7.14 24.45
N ALA A 164 5.89 -8.07 23.64
CA ALA A 164 6.46 -9.40 23.48
C ALA A 164 7.86 -9.35 22.83
N LEU A 165 8.05 -8.49 21.83
CA LEU A 165 9.34 -8.25 21.18
C LEU A 165 10.37 -7.64 22.16
N ALA A 166 9.95 -6.71 23.02
CA ALA A 166 10.82 -6.12 24.04
C ALA A 166 11.27 -7.15 25.10
N SER A 167 10.46 -8.18 25.33
CA SER A 167 10.74 -9.28 26.26
C SER A 167 11.40 -10.49 25.58
N ALA A 168 11.66 -10.43 24.27
CA ALA A 168 12.22 -11.53 23.51
C ALA A 168 13.68 -11.80 23.86
N SER A 169 14.08 -13.08 23.81
CA SER A 169 15.48 -13.47 24.06
C SER A 169 16.40 -12.91 22.98
N PRO A 170 17.64 -12.48 23.31
CA PRO A 170 18.60 -11.99 22.31
C PRO A 170 18.90 -12.97 21.17
N LEU A 171 18.77 -14.27 21.41
CA LEU A 171 18.94 -15.32 20.41
C LEU A 171 17.83 -15.37 19.35
N ASP A 172 16.63 -14.88 19.67
CA ASP A 172 15.48 -14.89 18.76
C ASP A 172 15.27 -13.55 18.03
N LEU A 173 15.85 -12.45 18.54
CA LEU A 173 15.79 -11.12 17.91
C LEU A 173 16.16 -11.10 16.41
N PRO A 174 17.20 -11.83 15.92
CA PRO A 174 17.51 -11.85 14.49
C PRO A 174 16.35 -12.40 13.63
N LYS A 175 15.61 -13.40 14.15
CA LYS A 175 14.45 -14.00 13.48
C LYS A 175 13.24 -13.06 13.48
N LEU A 176 13.21 -12.10 14.40
CA LEU A 176 12.12 -11.15 14.62
C LEU A 176 12.34 -9.79 13.92
N SER A 177 13.35 -9.69 13.06
CA SER A 177 13.78 -8.44 12.43
C SER A 177 12.72 -7.76 11.55
N SER A 178 11.84 -8.53 10.90
CA SER A 178 10.79 -7.97 10.04
C SER A 178 9.62 -7.43 10.87
N GLY A 179 9.25 -8.12 11.95
CA GLY A 179 8.27 -7.65 12.92
C GLY A 179 8.77 -6.42 13.66
N ALA A 180 10.04 -6.41 14.06
CA ALA A 180 10.69 -5.23 14.64
C ALA A 180 10.64 -4.03 13.70
N TYR A 181 10.92 -4.24 12.41
CA TYR A 181 10.78 -3.18 11.41
C TYR A 181 9.35 -2.62 11.36
N ILE A 182 8.34 -3.48 11.29
CA ILE A 182 6.93 -3.05 11.25
C ILE A 182 6.57 -2.26 12.51
N VAL A 183 6.98 -2.72 13.70
CA VAL A 183 6.76 -1.99 14.96
C VAL A 183 7.32 -0.57 14.90
N THR A 184 8.48 -0.38 14.27
CA THR A 184 9.14 0.92 14.16
C THR A 184 8.57 1.81 13.04
N SER A 185 8.20 1.22 11.90
CA SER A 185 7.81 1.96 10.70
C SER A 185 6.31 2.25 10.63
N LEU A 186 5.47 1.34 11.16
CA LEU A 186 4.03 1.42 11.05
C LEU A 186 3.43 2.74 11.58
N PRO A 187 3.85 3.30 12.74
CA PRO A 187 3.27 4.55 13.22
C PRO A 187 3.53 5.74 12.28
N GLY A 188 4.76 5.85 11.76
CA GLY A 188 5.14 6.89 10.80
C GLY A 188 4.41 6.73 9.48
N ASN A 189 4.38 5.50 8.95
CA ASN A 189 3.74 5.21 7.67
C ASN A 189 2.22 5.39 7.74
N SER A 190 1.58 5.00 8.86
CA SER A 190 0.15 5.23 9.08
C SER A 190 -0.19 6.73 9.04
N LYS A 191 0.63 7.56 9.70
CA LYS A 191 0.46 9.02 9.67
C LYS A 191 0.64 9.59 8.26
N ASN A 192 1.68 9.15 7.55
CA ASN A 192 1.94 9.60 6.18
C ASN A 192 0.80 9.23 5.22
N LEU A 193 0.27 8.01 5.34
CA LEU A 193 -0.86 7.55 4.53
C LEU A 193 -2.15 8.28 4.86
N TYR A 194 -2.40 8.57 6.13
CA TYR A 194 -3.53 9.40 6.55
C TYR A 194 -3.46 10.81 5.94
N GLU A 195 -2.30 11.47 6.01
CA GLU A 195 -2.11 12.78 5.39
C GLU A 195 -2.25 12.73 3.86
N ALA A 196 -1.71 11.69 3.22
CA ALA A 196 -1.86 11.47 1.78
C ALA A 196 -3.35 11.28 1.39
N LEU A 197 -4.10 10.51 2.18
CA LEU A 197 -5.54 10.34 1.99
C LEU A 197 -6.29 11.68 2.14
N LYS A 198 -5.98 12.46 3.19
CA LYS A 198 -6.60 13.76 3.42
C LYS A 198 -6.35 14.74 2.27
N GLN A 199 -5.12 14.76 1.75
CA GLN A 199 -4.76 15.55 0.56
C GLN A 199 -5.53 15.05 -0.67
N ALA A 200 -5.57 13.74 -0.88
CA ALA A 200 -6.25 13.14 -2.03
C ALA A 200 -7.78 13.37 -2.01
N VAL A 201 -8.41 13.33 -0.83
CA VAL A 201 -9.83 13.69 -0.63
C VAL A 201 -10.06 15.18 -0.89
N SER A 202 -9.17 16.05 -0.42
CA SER A 202 -9.27 17.49 -0.69
C SER A 202 -9.20 17.78 -2.19
N PHE A 203 -8.25 17.15 -2.88
CA PHE A 203 -8.14 17.24 -4.33
C PHE A 203 -9.41 16.72 -5.04
N ALA A 204 -9.92 15.56 -4.63
CA ALA A 204 -11.15 15.00 -5.20
C ALA A 204 -12.32 15.98 -5.10
N LYS A 205 -12.51 16.61 -3.93
CA LYS A 205 -13.57 17.61 -3.72
C LYS A 205 -13.41 18.85 -4.61
N SER A 206 -12.18 19.35 -4.77
CA SER A 206 -11.91 20.53 -5.61
C SER A 206 -12.06 20.30 -7.11
N HIS A 207 -12.08 19.04 -7.56
CA HIS A 207 -12.15 18.66 -8.99
C HIS A 207 -13.43 17.88 -9.33
N ASP A 208 -14.47 17.95 -8.49
CA ASP A 208 -15.76 17.26 -8.67
C ASP A 208 -15.59 15.74 -8.89
N ILE A 209 -14.65 15.14 -8.16
CA ILE A 209 -14.44 13.70 -8.14
C ILE A 209 -15.26 13.12 -6.98
N PRO A 210 -16.08 12.08 -7.20
CA PRO A 210 -16.85 11.46 -6.14
C PRO A 210 -15.93 10.87 -5.07
N VAL A 211 -16.13 11.30 -3.81
CA VAL A 211 -15.39 10.78 -2.66
C VAL A 211 -16.08 9.53 -2.13
N PRO A 212 -15.40 8.36 -2.13
CA PRO A 212 -15.98 7.12 -1.59
C PRO A 212 -16.24 7.23 -0.08
N LYS A 213 -17.29 6.57 0.41
CA LYS A 213 -17.63 6.55 1.85
C LYS A 213 -16.47 6.07 2.72
N ASP A 214 -15.75 5.05 2.27
CA ASP A 214 -14.59 4.50 2.98
C ASP A 214 -13.49 5.56 3.20
N ALA A 215 -13.31 6.49 2.25
CA ALA A 215 -12.36 7.60 2.36
C ALA A 215 -12.76 8.62 3.43
N THR A 216 -14.05 8.87 3.57
CA THR A 216 -14.58 9.72 4.64
C THR A 216 -14.52 9.02 6.00
N GLN A 217 -14.67 7.69 6.06
CA GLN A 217 -14.58 6.92 7.31
C GLN A 217 -13.15 6.73 7.83
N ALA A 218 -12.17 6.80 6.94
CA ALA A 218 -10.77 6.66 7.28
C ALA A 218 -10.11 7.98 7.75
N LEU A 219 -10.83 9.10 7.66
CA LEU A 219 -10.45 10.45 8.11
C LEU A 219 -11.21 10.83 9.40
#